data_AF-W2TSV7-F1
#
_entry.id   AF-W2TSV7-F1
#
_cell.length_a   1.000
_cell.length_b   1.000
_cell.length_c   1.000
_cell.angle_alpha   90.00
_cell.angle_beta   90.00
_cell.angle_gamma   90.00
#
_symmetry.space_group_name_H-M   'P 1'
#
loop_
_entity.id
_entity.type
_entity.pdbx_description
1 polymer ?
#
loop_
_entity_poly.entity_id
_entity_poly.type
_entity_poly.pdbx_seq_one_letter_code
_entity_poly.pdbx_strand_id
1 'polypeptide(L)' 'MTGQQQRSPRWKDCAQVPSSVLPLAAGAVYVQAHFNTDDKREALEMIEKLRESFADLVGQNDWMDKATKETAIEKVSH' A
#
# COMPACT_ATOMS: atom_id res chain seq x y z
N MET A 1 -2.35 -24.31 16.00
CA MET A 1 -3.77 -24.59 15.72
C MET A 1 -4.56 -23.33 15.98
N THR A 2 -5.34 -22.84 15.00
CA THR A 2 -6.05 -21.55 15.07
C THR A 2 -7.37 -21.61 15.86
N GLY A 3 -7.71 -22.74 16.48
CA GLY A 3 -8.96 -22.89 17.26
C GLY A 3 -10.24 -22.84 16.41
N GLN A 4 -10.14 -22.99 15.10
CA GLN A 4 -11.26 -22.81 14.19
C GLN A 4 -12.23 -24.00 14.27
N GLN A 5 -13.48 -23.73 14.68
CA GLN A 5 -14.49 -24.76 14.94
C GLN A 5 -15.17 -25.29 13.66
N GLN A 6 -15.14 -24.53 12.56
CA GLN A 6 -15.79 -24.90 11.30
C GLN A 6 -14.93 -24.51 10.08
N ARG A 7 -15.03 -25.29 9.01
CA ARG A 7 -14.35 -25.02 7.75
C ARG A 7 -14.91 -23.77 7.08
N SER A 8 -14.04 -23.03 6.38
CA SER A 8 -14.45 -21.95 5.49
C SER A 8 -15.50 -22.41 4.47
N PRO A 9 -16.49 -21.56 4.14
CA PRO A 9 -17.43 -21.83 3.05
C PRO A 9 -16.71 -22.12 1.73
N ARG A 10 -17.25 -23.07 0.95
CA ARG A 10 -16.62 -23.57 -0.29
C ARG A 10 -16.22 -22.45 -1.26
N TRP A 11 -17.06 -21.42 -1.41
CA TRP A 11 -16.77 -20.32 -2.33
C TRP A 11 -15.51 -19.54 -1.95
N LYS A 12 -15.17 -19.43 -0.65
CA LYS A 12 -13.95 -18.76 -0.18
C LYS A 12 -12.72 -19.57 -0.57
N ASP A 13 -12.75 -20.88 -0.34
CA ASP A 13 -11.67 -21.79 -0.74
C ASP A 13 -11.48 -21.74 -2.27
N CYS A 14 -12.58 -21.74 -3.04
CA CYS A 14 -12.52 -21.66 -4.50
C CYS A 14 -12.00 -20.32 -5.01
N ALA A 15 -12.31 -19.20 -4.35
CA ALA A 15 -11.79 -17.88 -4.72
C ALA A 15 -10.32 -17.69 -4.36
N GLN A 16 -9.82 -18.41 -3.34
CA GLN A 16 -8.45 -18.29 -2.86
C GLN A 16 -7.41 -18.76 -3.89
N VAL A 17 -7.68 -19.87 -4.59
CA VAL A 17 -6.75 -20.45 -5.58
C VAL A 17 -6.47 -19.50 -6.75
N PRO A 18 -7.46 -18.96 -7.49
CA PRO A 18 -7.18 -17.99 -8.55
C PRO A 18 -6.60 -16.69 -8.00
N SER A 19 -6.98 -16.26 -6.80
CA SER A 19 -6.41 -15.06 -6.17
C SER A 19 -4.92 -15.21 -5.84
N SER A 20 -4.44 -16.43 -5.53
CA SER A 20 -3.03 -16.70 -5.26
C SER A 20 -2.21 -16.99 -6.53
N VAL A 21 -2.78 -17.73 -7.48
CA VAL A 21 -2.08 -18.13 -8.72
C VAL A 21 -2.09 -17.00 -9.76
N LEU A 22 -3.17 -16.21 -9.82
CA LEU A 22 -3.38 -15.15 -10.80
C LEU A 22 -3.75 -13.81 -10.11
N PRO A 23 -2.90 -13.28 -9.22
CA PRO A 23 -3.25 -12.13 -8.38
C PRO A 23 -3.61 -10.87 -9.19
N LEU A 24 -2.93 -10.63 -10.32
CA LEU A 24 -3.23 -9.48 -11.19
C LEU A 24 -4.58 -9.63 -11.89
N ALA A 25 -4.93 -10.83 -12.37
CA ALA A 25 -6.22 -11.06 -13.03
C ALA A 25 -7.38 -10.99 -12.02
N ALA A 26 -7.22 -11.61 -10.86
CA ALA A 26 -8.20 -11.52 -9.76
C ALA A 26 -8.38 -10.07 -9.29
N GLY A 27 -7.27 -9.32 -9.16
CA GLY A 27 -7.29 -7.90 -8.84
C GLY A 27 -7.98 -7.04 -9.91
N ALA A 28 -7.75 -7.32 -11.19
CA ALA A 28 -8.40 -6.59 -12.28
C ALA A 28 -9.93 -6.75 -12.26
N VAL A 29 -10.43 -7.96 -11.98
CA VAL A 29 -11.87 -8.22 -11.81
C VAL A 29 -12.43 -7.42 -10.63
N TYR A 30 -11.71 -7.40 -9.50
CA TYR A 30 -12.11 -6.61 -8.33
C TYR A 30 -12.16 -5.11 -8.64
N VAL A 31 -11.11 -4.58 -9.30
CA VAL A 31 -11.03 -3.16 -9.64
C VAL A 31 -12.18 -2.75 -10.56
N GLN A 32 -12.50 -3.56 -11.57
CA GLN A 32 -13.60 -3.28 -12.49
C GLN A 32 -14.97 -3.26 -11.79
N ALA A 33 -15.19 -4.11 -10.78
CA ALA A 33 -16.48 -4.25 -10.12
C ALA A 33 -16.67 -3.30 -8.93
N HIS A 34 -15.60 -2.92 -8.23
CA HIS A 34 -15.70 -2.32 -6.89
C HIS A 34 -14.81 -1.11 -6.64
N PHE A 35 -13.84 -0.81 -7.51
CA PHE A 35 -12.87 0.24 -7.23
C PHE A 35 -13.25 1.57 -7.87
N ASN A 36 -13.42 2.60 -7.05
CA ASN A 36 -13.69 3.95 -7.51
C ASN A 36 -12.37 4.67 -7.85
N THR A 37 -12.32 5.33 -9.01
CA THR A 37 -11.16 6.11 -9.44
C THR A 37 -10.94 7.36 -8.58
N ASP A 38 -11.98 7.90 -7.94
CA ASP A 38 -11.84 9.04 -7.03
C ASP A 38 -11.07 8.66 -5.76
N ASP A 39 -11.32 7.48 -5.20
CA ASP A 39 -10.59 6.97 -4.03
C ASP A 39 -9.09 6.83 -4.34
N LYS A 40 -8.75 6.45 -5.58
CA LYS A 40 -7.34 6.43 -6.04
C LYS A 40 -6.73 7.82 -6.01
N ARG A 41 -7.45 8.81 -6.53
CA ARG A 41 -6.97 10.20 -6.59
C ARG A 41 -6.71 10.74 -5.19
N GLU A 42 -7.67 10.56 -4.28
CA GLU A 42 -7.53 10.99 -2.89
C GLU A 42 -6.36 10.30 -2.18
N ALA A 43 -6.21 8.99 -2.37
CA ALA A 43 -5.10 8.25 -1.80
C ALA A 43 -3.74 8.74 -2.33
N LEU A 44 -3.64 9.07 -3.64
CA LEU A 44 -2.42 9.64 -4.22
C LEU A 44 -2.11 11.03 -3.65
N GLU A 45 -3.12 11.90 -3.52
CA GLU A 45 -2.96 13.21 -2.88
C GLU A 45 -2.48 13.10 -1.42
N MET A 46 -2.98 12.11 -0.68
CA MET A 46 -2.51 11.83 0.68
C MET A 46 -1.05 11.37 0.70
N ILE A 47 -0.65 10.50 -0.23
CA ILE A 47 0.74 10.02 -0.33
C ILE A 47 1.69 11.19 -0.60
N GLU A 48 1.34 12.12 -1.50
CA GLU A 48 2.17 13.30 -1.76
C GLU A 48 2.34 14.17 -0.51
N LYS A 49 1.24 14.44 0.22
CA LYS A 49 1.32 15.18 1.49
C LYS A 49 2.20 14.49 2.53
N LEU A 50 2.18 13.17 2.59
CA LEU A 50 3.04 12.39 3.49
C LEU A 50 4.52 12.48 3.08
N ARG A 51 4.82 12.46 1.78
CA ARG A 51 6.18 12.65 1.25
C ARG A 51 6.73 14.03 1.61
N GLU A 52 5.94 15.08 1.40
CA GLU A 52 6.30 16.46 1.77
C GLU A 52 6.57 16.57 3.28
N SER A 53 5.64 16.08 4.10
CA SER A 53 5.78 16.12 5.56
C SER A 53 7.01 15.35 6.04
N PHE A 54 7.33 14.22 5.41
CA PHE A 54 8.54 13.46 5.73
C PHE A 54 9.81 14.26 5.39
N ALA A 55 9.86 14.90 4.23
CA ALA A 55 11.00 15.71 3.82
C ALA A 55 11.24 16.88 4.79
N ASP A 56 10.17 17.54 5.25
CA ASP A 56 10.24 18.59 6.26
C ASP A 56 10.81 18.09 7.59
N LEU A 57 10.34 16.93 8.06
CA LEU A 57 10.85 16.30 9.29
C LEU A 57 12.33 15.91 9.17
N VAL A 58 12.76 15.43 8.01
CA VAL A 58 14.17 15.12 7.74
C VAL A 58 15.03 16.38 7.73
N GLY A 59 14.54 17.47 7.14
CA GLY A 59 15.25 18.75 7.11
C GLY A 59 15.47 19.33 8.51
N GLN A 60 14.42 19.31 9.35
CA GLN A 60 14.41 19.99 10.64
C GLN A 60 15.08 19.23 11.79
N ASN A 61 15.24 17.91 11.69
CA ASN A 61 15.83 17.15 12.80
C ASN A 61 17.29 17.52 13.04
N ASP A 62 17.79 17.32 14.26
CA ASP A 62 19.15 17.69 14.68
C ASP A 62 20.09 16.49 14.83
N TRP A 63 19.55 15.28 14.85
CA TRP A 63 20.28 14.05 15.10
C TRP A 63 20.91 13.41 13.85
N MET A 64 20.48 13.79 12.64
CA MET A 64 21.06 13.31 11.38
C MET A 64 22.14 14.27 10.86
N ASP A 65 23.24 13.71 10.37
CA ASP A 65 24.22 14.46 9.60
C ASP A 65 23.67 14.87 8.22
N LYS A 66 24.35 15.85 7.60
CA LYS A 66 23.91 16.45 6.33
C LYS A 66 23.84 15.43 5.18
N ALA A 67 24.82 14.55 5.05
CA ALA A 67 24.90 13.58 3.95
C ALA A 67 23.76 12.54 4.04
N THR A 68 23.46 12.10 5.26
CA THR A 68 22.35 11.17 5.51
C THR A 68 20.99 11.84 5.25
N LYS A 69 20.82 13.13 5.59
CA LYS A 69 19.60 13.89 5.25
C LYS A 69 19.38 14.03 3.75
N GLU A 70 20.42 14.38 3.00
CA GLU A 70 20.36 14.50 1.53
C GLU A 70 19.90 13.17 0.90
N THR A 71 20.50 12.06 1.33
CA THR A 71 20.12 10.71 0.87
C THR A 71 18.67 10.36 1.25
N ALA A 72 18.22 10.74 2.45
CA ALA A 72 16.85 10.47 2.89
C ALA A 72 15.82 11.25 2.07
N ILE A 73 16.10 12.50 1.71
CA ILE A 73 15.24 13.32 0.84
C ILE A 73 15.18 12.73 -0.58
N GLU A 74 16.33 12.35 -1.15
CA GLU A 74 16.41 11.72 -2.47
C GLU A 74 15.51 10.47 -2.57
N LYS A 75 15.52 9.63 -1.53
CA LYS A 75 14.71 8.40 -1.47
C LYS A 75 13.20 8.63 -1.42
N VAL A 76 12.75 9.82 -0.99
CA VAL A 76 11.32 10.16 -0.90
C VAL A 76 10.81 10.83 -2.18
N SER A 77 11.71 11.48 -2.92
CA SER A 77 11.43 12.02 -4.26
C SER A 77 11.39 10.96 -5.38
N HIS A 78 11.81 9.74 -5.09
CA HIS A 78 11.78 8.58 -6.00
C HIS A 78 10.63 7.61 -5.68
#